data_AF-A0A9P7WRS0-F1
#
_entry.id   AF-A0A9P7WRS0-F1
#
_cell.length_a   1.000
_cell.length_b   1.000
_cell.length_c   1.000
_cell.angle_alpha   90.00
_cell.angle_beta   90.00
_cell.angle_gamma   90.00
#
_symmetry.space_group_name_H-M   'P 1'
#
loop_
_entity.id
_entity.type
_entity.pdbx_description
1 polymer ?
#
loop_
_entity_poly.entity_id
_entity_poly.type
_entity_poly.pdbx_seq_one_letter_code
_entity_poly.pdbx_strand_id
1 'polypeptide(L)'
;MWARILATASIAFSSVFFSVPEPDNVGLKQTVVSERFGTTLRLVKNSGICETTPGVQTVSGYIDIGNNQSYWFWFFAARHNASAAPFVLWFNGGPGCSSMIGLFQENGPCKVNSDQKTTTLNRNSWNEVANVLYIDQPIGTGFSHGAETTLTSDDAAGLVWQTLQAFLENFPVYEGRELILATESYGGHYGPAFVTVFNSRNALIRRGVIEGEIIIVSALMLNNGWIDPGVQYSNYPSFAANPPGYDPIVPDSVIRKAYTSLLQDGGCMDQIRACNAVGGSNN
;
A
#
# COMPACT_ATOMS: atom_id res chain seq x y z
N MET A 1 -16.04 58.69 -7.05
CA MET A 1 -14.89 57.97 -6.45
C MET A 1 -15.41 57.41 -5.14
N TRP A 2 -15.74 56.13 -4.97
CA TRP A 2 -14.95 54.92 -5.24
C TRP A 2 -15.90 53.75 -5.54
N ALA A 3 -15.67 53.04 -6.64
CA ALA A 3 -16.34 51.78 -6.95
C ALA A 3 -15.62 50.64 -6.21
N ARG A 4 -16.36 49.83 -5.44
CA ARG A 4 -15.85 48.60 -4.85
C ARG A 4 -15.90 47.50 -5.91
N ILE A 5 -14.74 47.08 -6.38
CA ILE A 5 -14.56 45.89 -7.20
C ILE A 5 -14.70 44.68 -6.28
N LEU A 6 -15.85 44.00 -6.37
CA LEU A 6 -16.02 42.64 -5.87
C LEU A 6 -15.51 41.70 -6.98
N ALA A 7 -14.26 41.28 -6.87
CA ALA A 7 -13.75 40.17 -7.67
C ALA A 7 -14.24 38.87 -7.02
N THR A 8 -15.37 38.35 -7.50
CA THR A 8 -15.75 36.96 -7.27
C THR A 8 -14.85 36.09 -8.15
N ALA A 9 -13.81 35.52 -7.56
CA ALA A 9 -13.10 34.40 -8.17
C ALA A 9 -13.99 33.17 -8.07
N SER A 10 -14.78 32.90 -9.12
CA SER A 10 -15.38 31.58 -9.32
C SER A 10 -14.25 30.61 -9.66
N ILE A 11 -13.81 29.85 -8.67
CA ILE A 11 -13.04 28.63 -8.92
C ILE A 11 -14.04 27.63 -9.47
N ALA A 12 -14.00 27.42 -10.79
CA ALA A 12 -14.75 26.34 -11.42
C ALA A 12 -14.11 25.02 -10.97
N PHE A 13 -14.71 24.36 -9.98
CA PHE A 13 -14.49 22.93 -9.77
C PHE A 13 -15.07 22.23 -11.00
N SER A 14 -14.20 21.79 -11.90
CA SER A 14 -14.57 20.80 -12.90
C SER A 14 -14.85 19.50 -12.14
N SER A 15 -16.10 19.31 -11.73
CA SER A 15 -16.59 18.02 -11.27
C SER A 15 -16.58 17.09 -12.47
N VAL A 16 -15.46 16.41 -12.70
CA VAL A 16 -15.42 15.25 -13.59
C VAL A 16 -16.25 14.18 -12.89
N PHE A 17 -17.54 14.15 -13.18
CA PHE A 17 -18.37 13.01 -12.85
C PHE A 17 -17.74 11.80 -13.53
N PHE A 18 -17.16 10.91 -12.73
CA PHE A 18 -16.66 9.62 -13.20
C PHE A 18 -17.86 8.77 -13.64
N SER A 19 -18.19 8.85 -14.92
CA SER A 19 -19.21 8.02 -15.54
C SER A 19 -18.70 6.59 -15.72
N VAL A 20 -19.64 5.64 -15.79
CA VAL A 20 -19.42 4.24 -16.18
C VAL A 20 -18.54 4.18 -17.44
N PRO A 21 -17.53 3.30 -17.52
CA PRO A 21 -16.68 3.20 -18.71
C PRO A 21 -17.50 2.87 -19.96
N GLU A 22 -17.52 3.79 -20.93
CA GLU A 22 -17.96 3.47 -22.29
C GLU A 22 -16.90 2.60 -23.00
N PRO A 23 -17.29 1.70 -23.92
CA PRO A 23 -16.38 0.79 -24.63
C PRO A 23 -15.19 1.47 -25.33
N ASP A 24 -15.31 2.75 -25.69
CA ASP A 24 -14.30 3.51 -26.43
C ASP A 24 -13.14 4.02 -25.54
N ASN A 25 -13.20 3.78 -24.22
CA ASN A 25 -12.25 4.31 -23.23
C ASN A 25 -11.26 3.28 -22.66
N VAL A 26 -11.15 2.10 -23.28
CA VAL A 26 -10.20 1.05 -22.85
C VAL A 26 -8.75 1.48 -23.16
N GLY A 27 -7.89 1.44 -22.14
CA GLY A 27 -6.46 1.74 -22.29
C GLY A 27 -6.14 3.23 -22.49
N LEU A 28 -7.07 4.13 -22.15
CA LEU A 28 -6.85 5.58 -22.26
C LEU A 28 -5.67 6.02 -21.40
N LYS A 29 -4.67 6.61 -22.07
CA LYS A 29 -3.51 7.23 -21.43
C LYS A 29 -3.80 8.69 -21.12
N GLN A 30 -3.56 9.10 -19.88
CA GLN A 30 -3.74 10.47 -19.42
C GLN A 30 -2.55 10.90 -18.57
N THR A 31 -2.09 12.14 -18.75
CA THR A 31 -1.19 12.78 -17.80
C THR A 31 -1.97 13.84 -17.04
N VAL A 32 -1.92 13.82 -15.72
CA VAL A 32 -2.57 14.80 -14.85
C VAL A 32 -1.55 15.39 -13.90
N VAL A 33 -1.62 16.69 -13.65
CA VAL A 33 -0.76 17.37 -12.67
C VAL A 33 -1.58 17.59 -11.42
N SER A 34 -1.07 17.15 -10.27
CA SER A 34 -1.56 17.52 -8.96
C SER A 34 -0.87 18.82 -8.59
N GLU A 35 -1.62 19.93 -8.67
CA GLU A 35 -1.09 21.28 -8.45
C GLU A 35 -0.72 21.47 -6.98
N ARG A 36 -1.49 20.88 -6.05
CA ARG A 36 -1.28 21.03 -4.61
C ARG A 36 0.06 20.46 -4.13
N PHE A 37 0.47 19.33 -4.70
CA PHE A 37 1.70 18.65 -4.31
C PHE A 37 2.82 18.75 -5.35
N GLY A 38 2.58 19.44 -6.47
CA GLY A 38 3.53 19.53 -7.58
C GLY A 38 3.88 18.16 -8.17
N THR A 39 2.95 17.21 -8.12
CA THR A 39 3.16 15.82 -8.58
C THR A 39 2.55 15.61 -9.95
N THR A 40 3.06 14.64 -10.70
CA THR A 40 2.52 14.27 -12.03
C THR A 40 2.06 12.83 -12.01
N LEU A 41 0.83 12.58 -12.44
CA LEU A 41 0.24 11.25 -12.56
C LEU A 41 0.19 10.87 -14.04
N ARG A 42 0.81 9.73 -14.39
CA ARG A 42 0.78 9.13 -15.72
C ARG A 42 -0.09 7.89 -15.68
N LEU A 43 -1.33 8.03 -16.13
CA LEU A 43 -2.43 7.10 -15.88
C LEU A 43 -2.83 6.33 -17.13
N VAL A 44 -3.25 5.08 -16.93
CA VAL A 44 -4.00 4.26 -17.87
C VAL A 44 -5.33 3.91 -17.21
N LYS A 45 -6.44 4.34 -17.80
CA LYS A 45 -7.79 3.98 -17.33
C LYS A 45 -8.27 2.75 -18.07
N ASN A 46 -8.92 1.84 -17.33
CA ASN A 46 -9.59 0.66 -17.87
C ASN A 46 -8.72 -0.09 -18.87
N SER A 47 -7.57 -0.61 -18.43
CA SER A 47 -6.58 -1.24 -19.33
C SER A 47 -7.13 -2.46 -20.08
N GLY A 48 -8.28 -3.00 -19.67
CA GLY A 48 -8.86 -4.25 -20.18
C GLY A 48 -8.11 -5.50 -19.70
N ILE A 49 -7.14 -5.33 -18.80
CA ILE A 49 -6.34 -6.40 -18.21
C ILE A 49 -6.78 -6.61 -16.77
N CYS A 50 -6.82 -7.88 -16.36
CA CYS A 50 -7.14 -8.34 -15.01
C CYS A 50 -8.62 -8.18 -14.61
N GLU A 51 -9.13 -6.96 -14.56
CA GLU A 51 -10.54 -6.70 -14.26
C GLU A 51 -11.31 -6.46 -15.56
N THR A 52 -12.26 -7.35 -15.84
CA THR A 52 -13.06 -7.36 -17.07
C THR A 52 -14.56 -7.28 -16.79
N THR A 53 -14.96 -7.10 -15.52
CA THR A 53 -16.36 -6.93 -15.13
C THR A 53 -16.89 -5.61 -15.70
N PRO A 54 -17.99 -5.64 -16.47
CA PRO A 54 -18.57 -4.42 -17.02
C PRO A 54 -18.91 -3.40 -15.94
N GLY A 55 -18.53 -2.14 -16.17
CA GLY A 55 -18.82 -1.03 -15.25
C GLY A 55 -17.81 -0.86 -14.10
N VAL A 56 -16.86 -1.77 -13.94
CA VAL A 56 -15.83 -1.66 -12.89
C VAL A 56 -14.65 -0.86 -13.39
N GLN A 57 -14.39 0.27 -12.71
CA GLN A 57 -13.31 1.16 -13.07
C GLN A 57 -11.96 0.62 -12.60
N THR A 58 -10.95 0.71 -13.47
CA THR A 58 -9.55 0.51 -13.09
C THR A 58 -8.69 1.68 -13.50
N VAL A 59 -7.66 1.95 -12.70
CA VAL A 59 -6.64 2.93 -13.03
C VAL A 59 -5.28 2.40 -12.61
N SER A 60 -4.33 2.34 -13.53
CA SER A 60 -2.95 1.98 -13.24
C SER A 60 -2.02 3.08 -13.74
N GLY A 61 -0.83 3.17 -13.18
CA GLY A 61 0.14 4.12 -13.70
C GLY A 61 1.23 4.49 -12.72
N TYR A 62 1.84 5.63 -12.98
CA TYR A 62 2.89 6.19 -12.15
C TYR A 62 2.43 7.50 -11.50
N ILE A 63 2.86 7.69 -10.26
CA ILE A 63 2.78 8.97 -9.54
C ILE A 63 4.22 9.45 -9.32
N ASP A 64 4.57 10.54 -9.99
CA ASP A 64 5.88 11.17 -9.91
C ASP A 64 5.87 12.18 -8.76
N ILE A 65 6.55 11.84 -7.65
CA ILE A 65 6.48 12.58 -6.37
C ILE A 65 7.65 13.56 -6.14
N GLY A 66 8.42 13.84 -7.19
CA GLY A 66 9.63 14.67 -7.14
C GLY A 66 10.90 13.85 -6.92
N ASN A 67 12.06 14.52 -6.84
CA ASN A 67 13.38 13.90 -6.61
C ASN A 67 13.72 12.72 -7.54
N ASN A 68 13.21 12.73 -8.78
CA ASN A 68 13.35 11.63 -9.72
C ASN A 68 12.81 10.29 -9.16
N GLN A 69 11.65 10.34 -8.47
CA GLN A 69 10.96 9.17 -7.91
C GLN A 69 9.57 9.00 -8.54
N SER A 70 9.29 7.79 -9.04
CA SER A 70 8.03 7.41 -9.68
C SER A 70 7.48 6.15 -9.02
N TYR A 71 6.35 6.28 -8.33
CA TYR A 71 5.66 5.14 -7.70
C TYR A 71 4.65 4.53 -8.66
N TRP A 72 4.77 3.22 -8.92
CA TRP A 72 3.78 2.46 -9.64
C TRP A 72 2.61 2.09 -8.74
N PHE A 73 1.40 2.20 -9.28
CA PHE A 73 0.18 1.77 -8.61
C PHE A 73 -0.80 1.10 -9.58
N TRP A 74 -1.72 0.33 -9.01
CA TRP A 74 -2.90 -0.16 -9.70
C TRP A 74 -4.10 -0.15 -8.77
N PHE A 75 -5.11 0.61 -9.15
CA PHE A 75 -6.39 0.76 -8.48
C PHE A 75 -7.49 -0.03 -9.19
N PHE A 76 -8.35 -0.66 -8.38
CA PHE A 76 -9.57 -1.34 -8.82
C PHE A 76 -10.74 -0.90 -7.95
N ALA A 77 -11.79 -0.38 -8.58
CA ALA A 77 -13.04 -0.10 -7.89
C ALA A 77 -13.71 -1.40 -7.41
N ALA A 78 -14.55 -1.27 -6.39
CA ALA A 78 -15.38 -2.39 -5.94
C ALA A 78 -16.37 -2.80 -7.04
N ARG A 79 -16.56 -4.11 -7.24
CA ARG A 79 -17.55 -4.66 -8.16
C ARG A 79 -18.98 -4.37 -7.69
N HIS A 80 -19.18 -4.34 -6.38
CA HIS A 80 -20.47 -4.00 -5.78
C HIS A 80 -20.39 -2.67 -5.04
N ASN A 81 -21.22 -1.71 -5.47
CA ASN A 81 -21.42 -0.43 -4.78
C ASN A 81 -20.11 0.32 -4.45
N ALA A 82 -19.23 0.51 -5.45
CA ALA A 82 -17.94 1.21 -5.31
C ALA A 82 -18.04 2.54 -4.55
N SER A 83 -19.12 3.29 -4.76
CA SER A 83 -19.38 4.57 -4.11
C SER A 83 -19.60 4.47 -2.59
N ALA A 84 -19.96 3.32 -2.04
CA ALA A 84 -20.11 3.11 -0.59
C ALA A 84 -19.14 2.08 -0.02
N ALA A 85 -18.46 1.31 -0.88
CA ALA A 85 -17.53 0.28 -0.47
C ALA A 85 -16.31 0.87 0.29
N PRO A 86 -15.73 0.10 1.24
CA PRO A 86 -14.49 0.48 1.92
C PRO A 86 -13.34 0.71 0.94
N PHE A 87 -12.35 1.50 1.36
CA PHE A 87 -11.12 1.70 0.60
C PHE A 87 -9.98 0.94 1.28
N VAL A 88 -9.35 0.02 0.56
CA VAL A 88 -8.22 -0.79 1.02
C VAL A 88 -6.96 -0.32 0.31
N LEU A 89 -5.93 -0.01 1.09
CA LEU A 89 -4.58 0.21 0.60
C LEU A 89 -3.74 -1.03 0.93
N TRP A 90 -3.21 -1.68 -0.11
CA TRP A 90 -2.49 -2.95 0.01
C TRP A 90 -0.99 -2.82 -0.22
N PHE A 91 -0.21 -3.49 0.63
CA PHE A 91 1.24 -3.64 0.48
C PHE A 91 1.73 -5.06 0.75
N ASN A 92 2.51 -5.62 -0.17
CA ASN A 92 3.35 -6.78 0.15
C ASN A 92 4.61 -6.37 0.95
N GLY A 93 5.31 -7.36 1.50
CA GLY A 93 6.48 -7.19 2.37
C GLY A 93 7.82 -7.22 1.65
N GLY A 94 8.70 -8.16 2.06
CA GLY A 94 10.05 -8.34 1.54
C GLY A 94 11.13 -8.08 2.59
N PRO A 95 11.58 -6.82 2.81
CA PRO A 95 11.14 -5.56 2.19
C PRO A 95 11.48 -5.49 0.69
N GLY A 96 10.73 -4.70 -0.08
CA GLY A 96 11.00 -4.48 -1.51
C GLY A 96 10.33 -5.48 -2.47
N CYS A 97 9.38 -6.29 -2.00
CA CYS A 97 8.58 -7.13 -2.87
C CYS A 97 7.41 -6.33 -3.47
N SER A 98 7.17 -6.53 -4.76
CA SER A 98 6.08 -5.85 -5.48
C SER A 98 4.70 -6.22 -4.90
N SER A 99 3.84 -5.21 -4.75
CA SER A 99 2.43 -5.38 -4.40
C SER A 99 1.62 -6.03 -5.52
N MET A 100 2.21 -6.17 -6.71
CA MET A 100 1.63 -6.95 -7.80
C MET A 100 1.61 -8.45 -7.48
N ILE A 101 2.38 -8.92 -6.48
CA ILE A 101 2.26 -10.28 -5.95
C ILE A 101 0.87 -10.46 -5.35
N GLY A 102 0.45 -9.58 -4.45
CA GLY A 102 -0.90 -9.59 -3.87
C GLY A 102 -2.00 -9.46 -4.91
N LEU A 103 -1.77 -8.63 -5.93
CA LEU A 103 -2.70 -8.44 -7.04
C LEU A 103 -2.90 -9.73 -7.86
N PHE A 104 -1.83 -10.38 -8.30
CA PHE A 104 -1.92 -11.50 -9.25
C PHE A 104 -1.99 -12.88 -8.62
N GLN A 105 -1.55 -13.03 -7.37
CA GLN A 105 -1.37 -14.34 -6.73
C GLN A 105 -2.21 -14.54 -5.47
N GLU A 106 -2.74 -13.45 -4.88
CA GLU A 106 -3.44 -13.52 -3.60
C GLU A 106 -4.88 -12.99 -3.69
N ASN A 107 -5.05 -11.70 -3.51
CA ASN A 107 -6.34 -11.06 -3.21
C ASN A 107 -6.86 -10.16 -4.34
N GLY A 108 -6.11 -9.99 -5.42
CA GLY A 108 -6.52 -9.12 -6.52
C GLY A 108 -7.50 -9.74 -7.52
N PRO A 109 -7.87 -8.95 -8.55
CA PRO A 109 -9.03 -9.21 -9.39
C PRO A 109 -8.85 -10.35 -10.38
N CYS A 110 -7.64 -10.84 -10.58
CA CYS A 110 -7.36 -11.89 -11.55
C CYS A 110 -6.16 -12.76 -11.18
N LYS A 111 -6.02 -13.86 -11.92
CA LYS A 111 -4.82 -14.69 -11.97
C LYS A 111 -4.24 -14.66 -13.37
N VAL A 112 -2.91 -14.64 -13.46
CA VAL A 112 -2.20 -14.79 -14.74
C VAL A 112 -2.31 -16.25 -15.18
N ASN A 113 -2.73 -16.48 -16.42
CA ASN A 113 -2.89 -17.83 -16.97
C ASN A 113 -1.53 -18.42 -17.38
N SER A 114 -1.48 -19.74 -17.55
CA SER A 114 -0.26 -20.47 -17.92
C SER A 114 0.32 -20.05 -19.28
N ASP A 115 -0.49 -19.42 -20.14
CA ASP A 115 -0.05 -18.87 -21.43
C ASP A 115 0.77 -17.57 -21.31
N GLN A 116 0.84 -16.99 -20.09
CA GLN A 116 1.53 -15.73 -19.76
C GLN A 116 1.06 -14.53 -20.60
N LYS A 117 -0.11 -14.64 -21.22
CA LYS A 117 -0.68 -13.64 -22.13
C LYS A 117 -2.06 -13.20 -21.71
N THR A 118 -2.80 -14.07 -21.02
CA THR A 118 -4.17 -13.81 -20.62
C THR A 118 -4.33 -13.87 -19.11
N THR A 119 -5.44 -13.33 -18.61
CA THR A 119 -5.80 -13.37 -17.19
C THR A 119 -7.19 -13.95 -17.04
N THR A 120 -7.43 -14.63 -15.92
CA THR A 120 -8.76 -15.13 -15.54
C THR A 120 -9.23 -14.38 -14.31
N LEU A 121 -10.49 -13.92 -14.34
CA LEU A 121 -11.10 -13.19 -13.24
C LEU A 121 -11.12 -14.03 -11.95
N ASN A 122 -10.67 -13.44 -10.85
CA ASN A 122 -10.73 -14.01 -9.52
C ASN A 122 -12.07 -13.65 -8.87
N ARG A 123 -12.92 -14.66 -8.69
CA ARG A 123 -14.23 -14.51 -8.03
C ARG A 123 -14.13 -14.24 -6.52
N ASN A 124 -12.96 -14.50 -5.93
CA ASN A 124 -12.69 -14.29 -4.51
C ASN A 124 -11.80 -13.06 -4.27
N SER A 125 -11.73 -12.16 -5.26
CA SER A 125 -10.97 -10.91 -5.15
C SER A 125 -11.54 -10.03 -4.05
N TRP A 126 -10.66 -9.30 -3.35
CA TRP A 126 -11.09 -8.28 -2.39
C TRP A 126 -11.87 -7.15 -3.06
N ASN A 127 -11.62 -6.89 -4.35
CA ASN A 127 -12.42 -5.91 -5.08
C ASN A 127 -13.86 -6.37 -5.37
N GLU A 128 -14.28 -7.56 -4.95
CA GLU A 128 -15.70 -7.91 -4.91
C GLU A 128 -16.48 -6.94 -4.02
N VAL A 129 -15.90 -6.52 -2.88
CA VAL A 129 -16.59 -5.72 -1.85
C VAL A 129 -15.85 -4.46 -1.41
N ALA A 130 -14.65 -4.19 -1.93
CA ALA A 130 -13.85 -3.02 -1.57
C ALA A 130 -13.23 -2.34 -2.80
N ASN A 131 -12.97 -1.04 -2.70
CA ASN A 131 -12.06 -0.36 -3.61
C ASN A 131 -10.63 -0.67 -3.15
N VAL A 132 -9.77 -1.19 -4.03
CA VAL A 132 -8.42 -1.64 -3.63
C VAL A 132 -7.35 -0.92 -4.44
N LEU A 133 -6.41 -0.30 -3.73
CA LEU A 133 -5.23 0.34 -4.28
C LEU A 133 -3.98 -0.47 -3.92
N TYR A 134 -3.30 -0.99 -4.93
CA TYR A 134 -2.01 -1.66 -4.82
C TYR A 134 -0.91 -0.66 -5.18
N ILE A 135 0.13 -0.53 -4.36
CA ILE A 135 1.28 0.35 -4.65
C ILE A 135 2.57 -0.45 -4.47
N ASP A 136 3.46 -0.36 -5.45
CA ASP A 136 4.83 -0.88 -5.31
C ASP A 136 5.67 0.10 -4.49
N GLN A 137 6.09 -0.30 -3.29
CA GLN A 137 6.91 0.54 -2.40
C GLN A 137 7.95 -0.30 -1.64
N PRO A 138 9.10 0.29 -1.28
CA PRO A 138 9.58 1.64 -1.62
C PRO A 138 10.09 1.75 -3.08
N ILE A 139 10.66 2.89 -3.47
CA ILE A 139 11.38 3.03 -4.76
C ILE A 139 12.41 1.91 -4.93
N GLY A 140 12.48 1.32 -6.13
CA GLY A 140 13.27 0.11 -6.42
C GLY A 140 12.43 -1.18 -6.37
N THR A 141 11.21 -1.11 -5.83
CA THR A 141 10.27 -2.23 -5.74
C THR A 141 9.45 -2.37 -7.01
N GLY A 142 9.40 -3.57 -7.58
CA GLY A 142 8.52 -3.89 -8.70
C GLY A 142 8.71 -2.94 -9.88
N PHE A 143 7.66 -2.18 -10.22
CA PHE A 143 7.71 -1.18 -11.28
C PHE A 143 8.09 0.22 -10.79
N SER A 144 8.12 0.48 -9.48
CA SER A 144 8.51 1.77 -8.92
C SER A 144 10.02 2.01 -9.07
N HIS A 145 10.39 3.16 -9.63
CA HIS A 145 11.78 3.45 -10.01
C HIS A 145 12.18 4.89 -9.68
N GLY A 146 13.47 5.13 -9.50
CA GLY A 146 13.98 6.46 -9.20
C GLY A 146 15.19 6.49 -8.28
N ALA A 147 15.40 7.65 -7.65
CA ALA A 147 16.40 7.80 -6.59
C ALA A 147 15.98 7.04 -5.34
N GLU A 148 16.79 6.08 -4.89
CA GLU A 148 16.54 5.30 -3.67
C GLU A 148 16.99 6.10 -2.44
N THR A 149 16.04 6.71 -1.74
CA THR A 149 16.31 7.53 -0.53
C THR A 149 15.71 6.93 0.74
N THR A 150 15.04 5.79 0.64
CA THR A 150 14.34 5.14 1.76
C THR A 150 15.29 4.24 2.53
N LEU A 151 15.53 4.54 3.81
CA LEU A 151 16.38 3.72 4.68
C LEU A 151 15.57 3.01 5.77
N THR A 152 14.41 3.57 6.13
CA THR A 152 13.56 3.08 7.22
C THR A 152 12.11 2.93 6.79
N SER A 153 11.30 2.25 7.63
CA SER A 153 9.85 2.15 7.41
C SER A 153 9.15 3.50 7.54
N ASP A 154 9.70 4.43 8.33
CA ASP A 154 9.18 5.80 8.48
C ASP A 154 9.44 6.65 7.24
N ASP A 155 10.63 6.51 6.63
CA ASP A 155 10.93 7.15 5.34
C ASP A 155 9.95 6.65 4.26
N ALA A 156 9.70 5.35 4.23
CA ALA A 156 8.74 4.74 3.31
C ALA A 156 7.33 5.29 3.56
N ALA A 157 6.91 5.39 4.82
CA ALA A 157 5.61 5.93 5.21
C ALA A 157 5.41 7.37 4.72
N GLY A 158 6.44 8.21 4.82
CA GLY A 158 6.39 9.60 4.36
C GLY A 158 6.16 9.72 2.86
N LEU A 159 6.87 8.92 2.06
CA LEU A 159 6.72 8.91 0.61
C LEU A 159 5.38 8.29 0.18
N VAL A 160 4.95 7.20 0.82
CA VAL A 160 3.64 6.59 0.59
C VAL A 160 2.51 7.55 0.93
N TRP A 161 2.62 8.31 2.02
CA TRP A 161 1.67 9.37 2.36
C TRP A 161 1.56 10.37 1.21
N GLN A 162 2.68 10.88 0.70
CA GLN A 162 2.71 11.82 -0.42
C GLN A 162 2.08 11.22 -1.70
N THR A 163 2.39 9.96 -2.01
CA THR A 163 1.79 9.22 -3.14
C THR A 163 0.27 9.12 -2.99
N LEU A 164 -0.22 8.80 -1.78
CA LEU A 164 -1.66 8.69 -1.52
C LEU A 164 -2.36 10.05 -1.59
N GLN A 165 -1.72 11.13 -1.12
CA GLN A 165 -2.24 12.49 -1.25
C GLN A 165 -2.42 12.90 -2.72
N ALA A 166 -1.40 12.65 -3.54
CA ALA A 166 -1.46 12.90 -4.98
C ALA A 166 -2.53 12.07 -5.69
N PHE A 167 -2.72 10.81 -5.26
CA PHE A 167 -3.81 9.97 -5.75
C PHE A 167 -5.18 10.56 -5.39
N LEU A 168 -5.43 10.86 -4.11
CA LEU A 168 -6.74 11.34 -3.64
C LEU A 168 -7.16 12.66 -4.30
N GLU A 169 -6.23 13.60 -4.51
CA GLU A 169 -6.51 14.86 -5.23
C GLU A 169 -7.06 14.62 -6.65
N ASN A 170 -6.65 13.52 -7.29
CA ASN A 170 -7.10 13.14 -8.64
C ASN A 170 -8.32 12.22 -8.64
N PHE A 171 -8.68 11.67 -7.48
CA PHE A 171 -9.85 10.80 -7.30
C PHE A 171 -10.68 11.26 -6.10
N PRO A 172 -11.25 12.49 -6.14
CA PRO A 172 -11.89 13.13 -4.99
C PRO A 172 -13.12 12.39 -4.45
N VAL A 173 -13.69 11.46 -5.23
CA VAL A 173 -14.77 10.56 -4.77
C VAL A 173 -14.36 9.69 -3.57
N TYR A 174 -13.06 9.53 -3.33
CA TYR A 174 -12.48 8.80 -2.21
C TYR A 174 -11.94 9.70 -1.09
N GLU A 175 -11.98 11.02 -1.24
CA GLU A 175 -11.63 11.96 -0.15
C GLU A 175 -12.58 11.80 1.04
N GLY A 176 -12.06 12.02 2.25
CA GLY A 176 -12.79 11.90 3.51
C GLY A 176 -13.17 10.47 3.91
N ARG A 177 -12.84 9.45 3.10
CA ARG A 177 -13.16 8.07 3.41
C ARG A 177 -12.21 7.47 4.43
N GLU A 178 -12.76 6.60 5.25
CA GLU A 178 -11.96 5.71 6.08
C GLU A 178 -11.21 4.68 5.21
N LEU A 179 -9.94 4.47 5.56
CA LEU A 179 -8.99 3.60 4.89
C LEU A 179 -8.72 2.35 5.74
N ILE A 180 -8.78 1.18 5.12
CA ILE A 180 -8.20 -0.04 5.67
C ILE A 180 -6.78 -0.15 5.12
N LEU A 181 -5.79 -0.09 6.00
CA LEU A 181 -4.41 -0.36 5.63
C LEU A 181 -4.15 -1.86 5.78
N ALA A 182 -3.89 -2.56 4.68
CA ALA A 182 -3.61 -3.98 4.66
C ALA A 182 -2.19 -4.26 4.18
N THR A 183 -1.44 -5.05 4.94
CA THR A 183 -0.05 -5.38 4.62
C THR A 183 0.26 -6.84 4.92
N GLU A 184 1.32 -7.38 4.31
CA GLU A 184 1.76 -8.77 4.54
C GLU A 184 3.27 -8.88 4.85
N SER A 185 3.67 -9.87 5.67
CA SER A 185 5.08 -10.24 5.87
C SER A 185 5.86 -9.09 6.51
N TYR A 186 6.89 -8.54 5.86
CA TYR A 186 7.55 -7.30 6.30
C TYR A 186 6.57 -6.11 6.42
N GLY A 187 5.38 -6.23 5.83
CA GLY A 187 4.23 -5.38 6.10
C GLY A 187 3.89 -5.20 7.58
N GLY A 188 4.27 -6.14 8.46
CA GLY A 188 4.17 -5.97 9.91
C GLY A 188 5.06 -4.87 10.48
N HIS A 189 6.13 -4.48 9.77
CA HIS A 189 6.96 -3.31 10.06
C HIS A 189 6.40 -2.04 9.38
N TYR A 190 5.94 -2.14 8.13
CA TYR A 190 5.36 -1.00 7.41
C TYR A 190 4.06 -0.49 8.02
N GLY A 191 3.12 -1.40 8.32
CA GLY A 191 1.77 -1.07 8.76
C GLY A 191 1.74 -0.11 9.96
N PRO A 192 2.37 -0.45 11.10
CA PRO A 192 2.44 0.43 12.25
C PRO A 192 3.12 1.77 11.95
N ALA A 193 4.27 1.76 11.26
CA ALA A 193 4.99 2.98 10.88
C ALA A 193 4.12 3.93 10.02
N PHE A 194 3.38 3.36 9.07
CA PHE A 194 2.52 4.11 8.16
C PHE A 194 1.38 4.77 8.93
N VAL A 195 0.73 4.04 9.85
CA VAL A 195 -0.31 4.60 10.72
C VAL A 195 0.23 5.75 11.58
N THR A 196 1.41 5.57 12.18
CA THR A 196 2.06 6.61 13.01
C THR A 196 2.34 7.87 12.21
N VAL A 197 2.98 7.73 11.05
CA VAL A 197 3.30 8.88 10.18
C VAL A 197 2.02 9.53 9.66
N PHE A 198 1.02 8.78 9.20
CA PHE A 198 -0.23 9.36 8.71
C PHE A 198 -0.95 10.16 9.80
N ASN A 199 -1.00 9.64 11.04
CA ASN A 199 -1.56 10.35 12.17
C ASN A 199 -0.80 11.64 12.50
N SER A 200 0.54 11.62 12.42
CA SER A 200 1.37 12.81 12.60
C SER A 200 1.10 13.88 11.52
N ARG A 201 0.93 13.46 10.25
CA ARG A 201 0.60 14.35 9.13
C ARG A 201 -0.80 14.93 9.28
N ASN A 202 -1.77 14.11 9.68
CA ASN A 202 -3.12 14.57 10.01
C ASN A 202 -3.12 15.65 11.10
N ALA A 203 -2.30 15.49 12.14
CA ALA A 203 -2.16 16.49 13.20
C ALA A 203 -1.52 17.81 12.71
N LEU A 204 -0.63 17.75 11.70
CA LEU A 204 -0.08 18.94 11.06
C LEU A 204 -1.11 19.63 10.16
N ILE A 205 -1.90 18.87 9.39
CA ILE A 205 -2.99 19.39 8.56
C ILE A 205 -4.03 20.10 9.43
N ARG A 206 -4.50 19.49 10.52
CA ARG A 206 -5.50 20.09 11.42
C ARG A 206 -5.01 21.40 12.06
N ARG A 207 -3.70 21.57 12.20
CA ARG A 207 -3.07 22.81 12.71
C ARG A 207 -2.77 23.84 11.62
N GLY A 208 -3.05 23.52 10.34
CA GLY A 208 -2.72 24.38 9.20
C GLY A 208 -1.22 24.52 8.93
N VAL A 209 -0.39 23.59 9.43
CA VAL A 209 1.07 23.62 9.24
C VAL A 209 1.46 23.10 7.86
N ILE A 210 0.74 22.09 7.38
CA ILE A 210 0.89 21.55 6.03
C ILE A 210 -0.49 21.45 5.39
N GLU A 211 -0.50 21.47 4.07
CA GLU A 211 -1.70 21.15 3.31
C GLU A 211 -1.78 19.64 3.06
N GLY A 212 -2.99 19.10 3.14
CA GLY A 212 -3.29 17.74 2.74
C GLY A 212 -4.73 17.33 3.02
N GLU A 213 -5.10 16.16 2.53
CA GLU A 213 -6.29 15.41 2.90
C GLU A 213 -6.04 14.61 4.18
N ILE A 214 -7.01 14.59 5.09
CA ILE A 214 -6.93 13.83 6.34
C ILE A 214 -7.12 12.34 6.03
N ILE A 215 -6.07 11.54 6.23
CA ILE A 215 -6.10 10.09 5.97
C ILE A 215 -6.49 9.35 7.25
N ILE A 216 -7.72 8.85 7.33
CA ILE A 216 -8.20 8.12 8.51
C ILE A 216 -7.99 6.63 8.28
N VAL A 217 -7.00 6.03 8.96
CA VAL A 217 -6.86 4.56 8.98
C VAL A 217 -7.81 3.99 10.03
N SER A 218 -8.92 3.39 9.60
CA SER A 218 -9.93 2.82 10.51
C SER A 218 -9.59 1.40 10.95
N ALA A 219 -8.84 0.67 10.13
CA ALA A 219 -8.33 -0.65 10.47
C ALA A 219 -6.94 -0.88 9.89
N LEU A 220 -6.09 -1.56 10.66
CA LEU A 220 -4.80 -2.10 10.22
C LEU A 220 -4.92 -3.63 10.15
N MET A 221 -4.77 -4.20 8.96
CA MET A 221 -4.75 -5.63 8.70
C MET A 221 -3.32 -6.09 8.44
N LEU A 222 -2.80 -6.97 9.29
CA LEU A 222 -1.45 -7.53 9.17
C LEU A 222 -1.56 -9.02 8.83
N ASN A 223 -1.35 -9.35 7.56
CA ASN A 223 -1.34 -10.73 7.09
C ASN A 223 0.03 -11.37 7.34
N ASN A 224 0.08 -12.44 8.14
CA ASN A 224 1.32 -13.18 8.46
C ASN A 224 2.55 -12.27 8.75
N GLY A 225 2.32 -11.20 9.51
CA GLY A 225 3.29 -10.11 9.68
C GLY A 225 4.54 -10.51 10.48
N TRP A 226 5.69 -10.00 10.05
CA TRP A 226 6.87 -9.86 10.89
C TRP A 226 6.74 -8.54 11.64
N ILE A 227 6.56 -8.58 12.96
CA ILE A 227 6.15 -7.43 13.80
C ILE A 227 7.11 -7.28 14.97
N ASP A 228 7.23 -8.32 15.79
CA ASP A 228 8.09 -8.33 16.98
C ASP A 228 9.05 -9.51 16.90
N PRO A 229 10.30 -9.28 16.45
CA PRO A 229 11.32 -10.32 16.40
C PRO A 229 11.60 -10.95 17.77
N GLY A 230 11.53 -10.17 18.85
CA GLY A 230 11.79 -10.64 20.21
C GLY A 230 10.77 -11.67 20.69
N VAL A 231 9.52 -11.56 20.25
CA VAL A 231 8.48 -12.57 20.52
C VAL A 231 8.52 -13.69 19.48
N GLN A 232 8.67 -13.36 18.20
CA GLN A 232 8.49 -14.31 17.10
C GLN A 232 9.65 -15.29 16.93
N TYR A 233 10.91 -14.88 17.14
CA TYR A 233 12.07 -15.72 16.81
C TYR A 233 12.15 -17.01 17.63
N SER A 234 11.65 -16.99 18.86
CA SER A 234 11.61 -18.19 19.70
C SER A 234 10.62 -19.24 19.22
N ASN A 235 9.66 -18.87 18.36
CA ASN A 235 8.65 -19.78 17.84
C ASN A 235 9.14 -20.59 16.65
N TYR A 236 10.20 -20.19 15.94
CA TYR A 236 10.75 -20.98 14.82
C TYR A 236 11.17 -22.40 15.23
N PRO A 237 12.06 -22.60 16.23
CA PRO A 237 12.43 -23.94 16.65
C PRO A 237 11.27 -24.70 17.30
N SER A 238 10.37 -23.99 18.01
CA SER A 238 9.18 -24.59 18.63
C SER A 238 8.23 -25.19 17.59
N PHE A 239 7.91 -24.41 16.55
CA PHE A 239 7.04 -24.84 15.46
C PHE A 239 7.69 -25.93 14.60
N ALA A 240 9.00 -25.84 14.35
CA ALA A 240 9.71 -26.88 13.62
C ALA A 240 9.75 -28.22 14.37
N ALA A 241 9.80 -28.19 15.70
CA ALA A 241 9.77 -29.37 16.55
C ALA A 241 8.36 -29.95 16.68
N ASN A 242 7.33 -29.10 16.81
CA ASN A 242 5.95 -29.51 17.10
C ASN A 242 4.94 -28.78 16.22
N PRO A 243 4.98 -28.97 14.88
CA PRO A 243 3.99 -28.36 13.99
C PRO A 243 2.61 -28.98 14.22
N PRO A 244 1.52 -28.20 14.33
CA PRO A 244 0.19 -28.74 14.53
C PRO A 244 -0.23 -29.69 13.39
N GLY A 245 -0.46 -30.95 13.73
CA GLY A 245 -0.94 -31.96 12.78
C GLY A 245 0.14 -32.64 11.93
N TYR A 246 1.43 -32.43 12.21
CA TYR A 246 2.53 -33.04 11.47
C TYR A 246 3.63 -33.56 12.40
N ASP A 247 4.45 -34.46 11.88
CA ASP A 247 5.71 -34.87 12.51
C ASP A 247 6.72 -33.70 12.50
N PRO A 248 7.76 -33.73 13.35
CA PRO A 248 8.81 -32.72 13.36
C PRO A 248 9.38 -32.45 11.95
N ILE A 249 9.49 -31.18 11.59
CA ILE A 249 9.91 -30.74 10.24
C ILE A 249 11.40 -31.03 10.02
N VAL A 250 12.19 -31.01 11.09
CA VAL A 250 13.65 -31.25 11.07
C VAL A 250 14.07 -32.15 12.23
N PRO A 251 15.21 -32.85 12.14
CA PRO A 251 15.69 -33.70 13.22
C PRO A 251 15.97 -32.94 14.53
N ASP A 252 15.84 -33.64 15.67
CA ASP A 252 16.11 -33.10 17.01
C ASP A 252 17.50 -32.46 17.18
N SER A 253 18.49 -32.92 16.42
CA SER A 253 19.83 -32.31 16.41
C SER A 253 19.81 -30.88 15.88
N VAL A 254 18.97 -30.59 14.87
CA VAL A 254 18.79 -29.26 14.30
C VAL A 254 18.00 -28.37 15.25
N ILE A 255 16.93 -28.90 15.87
CA ILE A 255 16.14 -28.18 16.88
C ILE A 255 17.02 -27.75 18.05
N ARG A 256 17.84 -28.66 18.60
CA ARG A 256 18.78 -28.33 19.70
C ARG A 256 19.77 -27.25 19.30
N LYS A 257 20.36 -27.36 18.10
CA LYS A 257 21.28 -26.34 17.58
C LYS A 257 20.61 -24.98 17.47
N ALA A 258 19.37 -24.92 16.97
CA ALA A 258 18.59 -23.69 16.86
C ALA A 258 18.34 -23.06 18.24
N TYR A 259 17.90 -23.83 19.23
CA TYR A 259 17.72 -23.31 20.59
C TYR A 259 19.02 -22.83 21.23
N THR A 260 20.14 -23.55 21.03
CA THR A 260 21.45 -23.09 21.52
C THR A 260 21.83 -21.75 20.91
N SER A 261 21.80 -21.60 19.58
CA SER A 261 22.14 -20.33 18.93
C SER A 261 21.18 -19.18 19.28
N LEU A 262 19.92 -19.52 19.58
CA LEU A 262 18.89 -18.55 19.95
C LEU A 262 19.10 -18.01 21.38
N LEU A 263 19.36 -18.91 22.34
CA LEU A 263 19.24 -18.63 23.78
C LEU A 263 20.58 -18.58 24.53
N GLN A 264 21.70 -18.97 23.91
CA GLN A 264 23.02 -18.83 24.55
C GLN A 264 23.34 -17.37 24.85
N ASP A 265 24.23 -17.13 25.82
CA ASP A 265 24.74 -15.79 26.12
C ASP A 265 25.39 -15.16 24.87
N GLY A 266 24.98 -13.94 24.54
CA GLY A 266 25.36 -13.25 23.30
C GLY A 266 24.72 -13.82 22.03
N GLY A 267 23.77 -14.74 22.19
CA GLY A 267 23.00 -15.37 21.11
C GLY A 267 21.99 -14.44 20.46
N CYS A 268 21.16 -14.99 19.57
CA CYS A 268 20.23 -14.19 18.77
C CYS A 268 19.27 -13.34 19.62
N MET A 269 18.73 -13.90 20.70
CA MET A 269 17.79 -13.15 21.56
C MET A 269 18.45 -12.00 22.32
N ASP A 270 19.71 -12.14 22.72
CA ASP A 270 20.48 -11.03 23.32
C ASP A 270 20.74 -9.92 22.32
N GLN A 271 21.08 -10.28 21.08
CA GLN A 271 21.32 -9.31 20.01
C GLN A 271 20.05 -8.55 19.62
N ILE A 272 18.89 -9.23 19.56
CA ILE A 272 17.60 -8.57 19.36
C ILE A 272 17.31 -7.59 20.50
N ARG A 273 17.50 -8.00 21.76
CA ARG A 273 17.33 -7.10 22.91
C ARG A 273 18.24 -5.88 22.84
N ALA A 274 19.51 -6.07 22.46
CA ALA A 274 20.47 -4.98 22.28
C ALA A 274 20.04 -4.01 21.17
N CYS A 275 19.52 -4.53 20.04
CA CYS A 275 18.96 -3.72 18.96
C CYS A 275 17.77 -2.88 19.44
N ASN A 276 16.82 -3.49 20.15
CA ASN A 276 15.64 -2.80 20.67
C ASN A 276 16.01 -1.70 21.67
N ALA A 277 17.04 -1.92 22.49
CA ALA A 277 17.51 -0.96 23.49
C ALA A 277 18.05 0.36 22.88
N VAL A 278 18.50 0.34 21.62
CA VAL A 278 18.98 1.54 20.92
C VAL A 278 17.92 2.14 19.98
N GLY A 279 16.66 1.69 20.06
CA GLY A 279 15.57 2.15 19.19
C GLY A 279 15.49 1.43 17.83
N GLY A 280 16.16 0.29 17.68
CA GLY A 280 16.18 -0.51 16.44
C GLY A 280 14.97 -1.44 16.24
N SER A 281 14.04 -1.48 17.20
CA SER A 281 12.71 -2.04 16.98
C SER A 281 11.77 -0.90 16.65
N ASN A 282 11.14 -0.96 15.47
CA ASN A 282 9.94 -0.19 15.13
C ASN A 282 9.01 0.04 16.34
N ASN A 283 9.14 1.18 17.01
CA ASN A 283 8.13 1.77 17.87
C ASN A 283 7.65 3.06 17.19
#